data_AF-A0A2L2NBC4-F1
#
_entry.id   AF-A0A2L2NBC4-F1
#
_cell.length_a   1.000
_cell.length_b   1.000
_cell.length_c   1.000
_cell.angle_alpha   90.00
_cell.angle_beta   90.00
_cell.angle_gamma   90.00
#
_symmetry.space_group_name_H-M   'P 1'
#
loop_
_entity.id
_entity.type
_entity.pdbx_description
1 polymer ?
#
loop_
_entity_poly.entity_id
_entity_poly.type
_entity_poly.pdbx_seq_one_letter_code
_entity_poly.pdbx_strand_id
1 'polypeptide(L)'
;MLFSNLTTRLKTSKKNNKLGAVFWTQTNIVLLTGYLIALPIFTLITLSLLLPLFTASFFASIGTSHHSTSIPWIDDPSECEHTGRNWRDRKCWDNEHNPMF
;
A
#
# COMPACT_ATOMS: atom_id res chain seq x y z
N MET A 1 54.71 -28.02 -43.41
CA MET A 1 53.42 -27.41 -43.82
C MET A 1 52.31 -27.52 -42.74
N LEU A 2 52.59 -27.36 -41.43
CA LEU A 2 51.59 -27.63 -40.37
C LEU A 2 51.08 -26.40 -39.59
N PHE A 3 51.54 -25.19 -39.90
CA PHE A 3 51.22 -24.00 -39.08
C PHE A 3 49.98 -23.20 -39.50
N SER A 4 49.37 -23.48 -40.66
CA SER A 4 48.27 -22.67 -41.21
C SER A 4 46.89 -22.97 -40.58
N ASN A 5 46.69 -24.14 -39.97
CA ASN A 5 45.40 -24.55 -39.39
C ASN A 5 45.21 -24.14 -37.93
N LEU A 6 46.28 -23.80 -37.21
CA LEU A 6 46.20 -23.42 -35.79
C LEU A 6 45.73 -21.97 -35.63
N THR A 7 46.18 -21.08 -36.50
CA THR A 7 45.86 -19.64 -36.50
C THR A 7 44.41 -19.37 -36.90
N THR A 8 43.85 -20.15 -37.82
CA THR A 8 42.43 -20.10 -38.19
C THR A 8 41.53 -20.51 -37.02
N ARG A 9 41.84 -21.61 -36.30
CA ARG A 9 41.09 -22.05 -35.11
C ARG A 9 41.10 -21.05 -33.96
N LEU A 10 42.25 -20.42 -33.67
CA LEU A 10 42.35 -19.39 -32.62
C LEU A 10 41.53 -18.13 -32.97
N LYS A 11 41.54 -17.73 -34.24
CA LYS A 11 40.76 -16.58 -34.75
C LYS A 11 39.26 -16.85 -34.70
N THR A 12 38.82 -18.07 -35.02
CA THR A 12 37.44 -18.56 -34.85
C THR A 12 37.14 -19.09 -33.45
N SER A 13 37.93 -18.76 -32.43
CA SER A 13 37.56 -18.97 -31.02
C SER A 13 37.39 -17.60 -30.38
N LYS A 14 38.36 -16.70 -30.63
CA LYS A 14 38.32 -15.31 -30.17
C LYS A 14 37.12 -14.51 -30.71
N LYS A 15 36.68 -14.77 -31.95
CA LYS A 15 35.51 -14.10 -32.56
C LYS A 15 34.20 -14.48 -31.87
N ASN A 16 34.08 -15.71 -31.42
CA ASN A 16 32.87 -16.32 -30.86
C ASN A 16 32.68 -15.85 -29.43
N ASN A 17 33.78 -15.80 -28.67
CA ASN A 17 33.79 -15.32 -27.29
C ASN A 17 33.42 -13.83 -27.24
N LYS A 18 33.86 -13.04 -28.23
CA LYS A 18 33.50 -11.63 -28.35
C LYS A 18 32.02 -11.44 -28.72
N LEU A 19 31.48 -12.27 -29.62
CA LEU A 19 30.07 -12.23 -29.99
C LEU A 19 29.16 -12.65 -28.82
N GLY A 20 29.51 -13.73 -28.12
CA GLY A 20 28.79 -14.20 -26.94
C GLY A 20 28.81 -13.19 -25.78
N ALA A 21 29.94 -12.53 -25.55
CA ALA A 21 30.03 -11.46 -24.55
C ALA A 21 29.15 -10.25 -24.90
N VAL A 22 29.10 -9.86 -26.18
CA VAL A 22 28.23 -8.77 -26.65
C VAL A 22 26.75 -9.14 -26.47
N PHE A 23 26.34 -10.35 -26.88
CA PHE A 23 24.97 -10.83 -26.64
C PHE A 23 24.61 -10.85 -25.14
N TRP A 24 25.51 -11.33 -24.28
CA TRP A 24 25.31 -11.31 -22.83
C TRP A 24 25.10 -9.89 -22.29
N THR A 25 25.91 -8.93 -22.73
CA THR A 25 25.75 -7.53 -22.31
C THR A 25 24.44 -6.91 -22.81
N GLN A 26 24.02 -7.21 -24.04
CA GLN A 26 22.77 -6.68 -24.60
C GLN A 26 21.55 -7.25 -23.86
N THR A 27 21.54 -8.56 -23.59
CA THR A 27 20.47 -9.20 -22.81
C THR A 27 20.39 -8.62 -21.40
N ASN A 28 21.52 -8.42 -20.73
CA ASN A 28 21.53 -7.84 -19.38
C ASN A 28 21.02 -6.39 -19.36
N ILE A 29 21.35 -5.59 -20.38
CA ILE A 29 20.84 -4.22 -20.52
C ILE A 29 19.32 -4.23 -20.71
N VAL A 30 18.80 -5.08 -21.60
CA VAL A 30 17.35 -5.20 -21.83
C VAL A 30 16.61 -5.65 -20.57
N LEU A 31 17.15 -6.63 -19.85
CA LEU A 31 16.57 -7.09 -18.58
C LEU A 31 16.59 -6.00 -17.51
N LEU A 32 17.70 -5.27 -17.37
CA LEU A 32 17.81 -4.17 -16.42
C LEU A 32 16.81 -3.04 -16.73
N THR A 33 16.71 -2.65 -18.00
CA THR A 33 15.74 -1.62 -18.43
C THR A 33 14.30 -2.08 -18.19
N GLY A 34 13.98 -3.33 -18.52
CA GLY A 34 12.66 -3.91 -18.25
C GLY A 34 12.33 -3.90 -16.76
N TYR A 35 13.29 -4.28 -15.92
CA TYR A 35 13.12 -4.26 -14.46
C TYR A 35 12.89 -2.85 -13.92
N LEU A 36 13.68 -1.86 -14.37
CA LEU A 36 13.55 -0.47 -13.94
C LEU A 36 12.20 0.16 -14.32
N ILE A 37 11.55 -0.33 -15.38
CA ILE A 37 10.21 0.12 -15.80
C ILE A 37 9.11 -0.66 -15.07
N ALA A 38 9.26 -1.98 -14.94
CA ALA A 38 8.26 -2.82 -14.29
C ALA A 38 8.13 -2.50 -12.79
N LEU A 39 9.24 -2.26 -12.11
CA LEU A 39 9.27 -2.01 -10.67
C LEU A 39 8.37 -0.84 -10.24
N PRO A 40 8.46 0.38 -10.81
CA PRO A 40 7.56 1.47 -10.45
C PRO A 40 6.10 1.16 -10.76
N ILE A 41 5.80 0.49 -11.88
CA ILE A 41 4.43 0.11 -12.25
C ILE A 41 3.83 -0.82 -11.19
N PHE A 42 4.55 -1.88 -10.81
CA PHE A 42 4.09 -2.79 -9.78
C PHE A 42 3.91 -2.10 -8.44
N THR A 43 4.84 -1.21 -8.04
CA THR A 43 4.70 -0.46 -6.79
C THR A 43 3.47 0.48 -6.79
N LEU A 44 3.15 1.12 -7.92
CA LEU A 44 1.98 1.98 -8.01
C LEU A 44 0.68 1.18 -7.91
N ILE A 45 0.64 -0.01 -8.54
CA ILE A 45 -0.52 -0.91 -8.46
C ILE A 45 -0.72 -1.40 -7.02
N THR A 46 0.33 -1.89 -6.37
CA THR A 46 0.23 -2.41 -5.00
C THR A 46 -0.11 -1.28 -4.01
N LEU A 47 0.48 -0.11 -4.15
CA LEU A 47 0.15 1.05 -3.32
C LEU A 47 -1.31 1.47 -3.51
N SER A 48 -1.80 1.53 -4.75
CA SER A 48 -3.20 1.90 -5.04
C SER A 48 -4.20 0.92 -4.43
N LEU A 49 -3.83 -0.36 -4.31
CA LEU A 49 -4.69 -1.39 -3.72
C LEU A 49 -4.63 -1.40 -2.19
N LEU A 50 -3.46 -1.16 -1.62
CA LEU A 50 -3.21 -1.23 -0.17
C LEU A 50 -3.56 0.08 0.56
N LEU A 51 -3.45 1.22 -0.11
CA LEU A 51 -3.70 2.53 0.49
C LEU A 51 -5.14 2.67 1.03
N PRO A 52 -6.21 2.28 0.30
CA PRO A 52 -7.57 2.33 0.81
C PRO A 52 -7.77 1.44 2.04
N LEU A 53 -7.17 0.24 2.06
CA LEU A 53 -7.23 -0.69 3.18
C LEU A 53 -6.57 -0.11 4.43
N PHE A 54 -5.40 0.49 4.26
CA PHE A 54 -4.66 1.13 5.34
C PHE A 54 -5.42 2.35 5.89
N THR A 55 -5.93 3.22 5.01
CA THR A 55 -6.72 4.37 5.43
C THR A 55 -8.02 3.96 6.14
N ALA A 56 -8.74 2.96 5.62
CA ALA A 56 -9.97 2.48 6.25
C ALA A 56 -9.70 1.96 7.67
N SER A 57 -8.63 1.19 7.85
CA SER A 57 -8.26 0.62 9.15
C SER A 57 -7.81 1.69 10.14
N PHE A 58 -7.03 2.68 9.67
CA PHE A 58 -6.54 3.78 10.51
C PHE A 58 -7.66 4.74 10.92
N PHE A 59 -8.54 5.12 9.98
CA PHE A 59 -9.68 6.00 10.28
C PHE A 59 -10.81 5.29 11.03
N ALA A 60 -10.99 3.97 10.87
CA ALA A 60 -11.90 3.19 11.72
C ALA A 60 -11.48 3.22 13.20
N SER A 61 -10.18 3.27 13.49
CA SER A 61 -9.67 3.42 14.86
C SER A 61 -9.86 4.84 15.44
N ILE A 62 -10.01 5.86 14.59
CA ILE A 62 -10.21 7.27 14.98
C ILE A 62 -11.70 7.61 15.07
N GLY A 63 -12.58 6.73 14.57
CA GLY A 63 -14.01 6.78 14.85
C GLY A 63 -14.28 6.49 16.31
N THR A 64 -14.07 7.48 17.19
CA THR A 64 -14.73 7.52 18.49
C THR A 64 -16.22 7.70 18.22
N SER A 65 -16.91 6.62 17.88
CA SER A 65 -18.36 6.58 17.95
C SER A 65 -18.72 6.73 19.43
N HIS A 66 -18.81 7.98 19.88
CA HIS A 66 -19.53 8.34 21.08
C HIS A 66 -20.93 7.75 20.88
N HIS A 67 -21.20 6.67 21.60
CA HIS A 67 -22.51 6.04 21.50
C HIS A 67 -23.40 6.79 22.48
N SER A 68 -24.26 7.64 21.93
CA SER A 68 -25.26 8.33 22.73
C SER A 68 -26.11 7.30 23.48
N THR A 69 -26.22 7.45 24.80
CA THR A 69 -27.10 6.61 25.62
C THR A 69 -28.27 7.46 26.12
N SER A 70 -29.45 6.87 26.24
CA SER A 70 -30.60 7.56 26.82
C SER A 70 -30.61 7.43 28.34
N ILE A 71 -30.79 8.52 29.07
CA ILE A 71 -30.88 8.52 30.53
C ILE A 71 -32.34 8.22 30.95
N PRO A 72 -32.62 7.10 31.61
CA PRO A 72 -33.99 6.66 31.87
C PRO A 72 -34.68 7.36 33.05
N TRP A 73 -33.97 8.16 33.85
CA TRP A 73 -34.54 8.87 35.00
C TRP A 73 -34.74 10.37 34.76
N ILE A 74 -34.36 10.89 33.57
CA ILE A 74 -34.59 12.29 33.19
C ILE A 74 -35.66 12.31 32.10
N ASP A 75 -36.89 12.61 32.53
CA ASP A 75 -38.06 12.70 31.66
C ASP A 75 -38.49 14.16 31.42
N ASP A 76 -37.76 15.13 31.97
CA ASP A 76 -38.00 16.55 31.78
C ASP A 76 -36.99 17.18 30.79
N PRO A 77 -37.46 17.89 29.74
CA PRO A 77 -36.58 18.53 28.77
C PRO A 77 -35.67 19.60 29.40
N SER A 78 -36.19 20.38 30.35
CA SER A 78 -35.44 21.49 30.95
C SER A 78 -34.34 20.98 31.88
N GLU A 79 -34.60 19.89 32.61
CA GLU A 79 -33.61 19.17 33.41
C GLU A 79 -32.50 18.60 32.52
N CYS A 80 -32.86 17.98 31.39
CA CYS A 80 -31.88 17.45 30.44
C CYS A 80 -30.95 18.54 29.90
N GLU A 81 -31.53 19.63 29.40
CA GLU A 81 -30.77 20.74 28.81
C GLU A 81 -29.93 21.51 29.85
N HIS A 82 -30.41 21.61 31.10
CA HIS A 82 -29.66 22.22 32.20
C HIS A 82 -28.34 21.48 32.49
N THR A 83 -28.30 20.17 32.23
CA THR A 83 -27.08 19.36 32.37
C THR A 83 -26.14 19.42 31.16
N GLY A 84 -26.47 20.20 30.14
CA GLY A 84 -25.70 20.28 28.89
C GLY A 84 -25.90 19.07 27.96
N ARG A 85 -26.94 18.26 28.18
CA ARG A 85 -27.30 17.09 27.37
C ARG A 85 -28.35 17.43 26.33
N ASN A 86 -28.53 16.54 25.35
CA ASN A 86 -29.48 16.76 24.25
C ASN A 86 -30.82 16.08 24.51
N TRP A 87 -31.89 16.86 24.48
CA TRP A 87 -33.26 16.32 24.46
C TRP A 87 -33.68 15.93 23.03
N ARG A 88 -34.01 14.66 22.81
CA ARG A 88 -34.49 14.16 21.51
C ARG A 88 -35.37 12.92 21.69
N ASP A 89 -36.43 12.80 20.88
CA ASP A 89 -37.34 11.64 20.89
C ASP A 89 -38.01 11.36 22.25
N ARG A 90 -38.30 12.44 23.00
CA ARG A 90 -38.82 12.40 24.37
C ARG A 90 -37.90 11.67 25.35
N LYS A 91 -36.59 11.76 25.13
CA LYS A 91 -35.55 11.19 25.98
C LYS A 91 -34.38 12.16 26.10
N CYS A 92 -33.69 12.09 27.23
CA CYS A 92 -32.42 12.78 27.41
C CYS A 92 -31.27 11.91 26.90
N TRP A 93 -30.42 12.45 26.01
CA TRP A 93 -29.29 11.75 25.42
C TRP A 93 -27.95 12.25 25.95
N ASP A 94 -27.13 11.32 26.42
CA ASP A 94 -25.77 11.55 26.91
C ASP A 94 -24.76 11.07 25.87
N ASN A 95 -23.91 11.96 25.37
CA ASN A 95 -22.89 11.67 24.34
C ASN A 95 -21.50 11.40 24.94
N GLU A 96 -21.36 11.44 26.26
CA GLU A 96 -20.06 11.34 26.93
C GLU A 96 -19.61 9.89 27.14
N HIS A 97 -20.47 8.92 26.81
CA HIS A 97 -20.19 7.50 27.02
C HIS A 97 -19.34 6.91 25.89
N ASN A 98 -18.14 6.44 26.28
CA ASN A 98 -17.30 5.61 25.43
C ASN A 98 -17.77 4.15 25.60
N PRO A 99 -18.03 3.39 24.53
CA PRO A 99 -18.40 1.97 24.65
C PRO A 99 -17.34 1.11 25.35
N MET A 100 -16.12 1.64 25.52
CA MET A 100 -15.02 0.97 26.19
C MET A 100 -14.98 1.15 27.72
N PHE A 101 -15.73 2.10 28.31
CA PHE A 101 -15.83 2.31 29.77
C PHE A 101 -17.16 2.94 30.19
#